data_AF-A0A511F7T8-F1
#
_entry.id   AF-A0A511F7T8-F1
#
_cell.length_a   1.000
_cell.length_b   1.000
_cell.length_c   1.000
_cell.angle_alpha   90.00
_cell.angle_beta   90.00
_cell.angle_gamma   90.00
#
_symmetry.space_group_name_H-M   'P 1'
#
loop_
_entity.id
_entity.type
_entity.pdbx_description
1 polymer ?
#
loop_
_entity_poly.entity_id
_entity_poly.type
_entity_poly.pdbx_seq_one_letter_code
_entity_poly.pdbx_strand_id
1 'polypeptide(L)'
;MSDPLERLRAADPARGRGLDDLDPAAWAVLHDGVLRTPSGTVPARRRRWRLGRNATIALGLGVVLTAGGLATIPGFLGGTVGGPNCLRTWGEPAEVTGPWVSGDPVGDCVLYWEQEGMEPPEDLVAFTVQGLTYAAPAGEVPQGAVSLDGQPVYTPAEMELQQSAADSVDGGVVCRSVPEAAAWAQQELDRLGLAGTWTVEVTGDPADPHWSEDGIDRPCSVVDVQQHGRVAVFPGADPAVDMFPDGNWRADLLRERITDACVTVDEARAVADEMLAGEEHHWPTSSVVDESADCARVDLAIGGSIQVTVYGPTRVAAG
;
A
#
# COMPACT_ATOMS: atom_id res chain seq x y z
N MET A 1 0.54 -46.53 8.17
CA MET A 1 0.49 -45.24 7.44
C MET A 1 0.70 -44.15 8.47
N SER A 2 1.82 -43.44 8.40
CA SER A 2 2.20 -42.42 9.38
C SER A 2 1.45 -41.11 9.13
N ASP A 3 0.95 -40.51 10.21
CA ASP A 3 0.19 -39.27 10.23
C ASP A 3 0.99 -38.14 9.54
N PRO A 4 0.43 -37.47 8.51
CA PRO A 4 1.06 -36.31 7.86
C PRO A 4 1.44 -35.19 8.85
N LEU A 5 0.65 -34.98 9.90
CA LEU A 5 0.95 -33.98 10.95
C LEU A 5 2.17 -34.38 11.78
N GLU A 6 2.40 -35.67 11.98
CA GLU A 6 3.57 -36.17 12.71
C GLU A 6 4.86 -35.98 11.89
N ARG A 7 4.79 -36.13 10.57
CA ARG A 7 5.91 -35.81 9.66
C ARG A 7 6.23 -34.33 9.59
N LEU A 8 5.22 -33.46 9.52
CA LEU A 8 5.42 -32.01 9.55
C LEU A 8 6.03 -31.55 10.88
N ARG A 9 5.53 -32.09 12.00
CA ARG A 9 6.08 -31.79 13.33
C ARG A 9 7.51 -32.28 13.54
N ALA A 10 7.92 -33.36 12.87
CA ALA A 10 9.27 -33.90 12.94
C ALA A 10 10.26 -33.16 12.02
N ALA A 11 9.76 -32.43 11.02
CA ALA A 11 10.58 -31.69 10.07
C ALA A 11 10.85 -30.23 10.49
N ASP A 12 10.25 -29.76 11.59
CA ASP A 12 10.42 -28.39 12.09
C ASP A 12 11.80 -28.21 12.77
N PRO A 13 12.75 -27.49 12.15
CA PRO A 13 14.10 -27.30 12.68
C PRO A 13 14.12 -26.41 13.94
N ALA A 14 13.04 -25.66 14.22
CA ALA A 14 12.96 -24.81 15.40
C ALA A 14 12.70 -25.61 16.69
N ARG A 15 12.10 -26.80 16.58
CA ARG A 15 11.70 -27.62 17.73
C ARG A 15 12.88 -28.22 18.52
N GLY A 16 14.06 -28.26 17.91
CA GLY A 16 15.29 -28.77 18.53
C GLY A 16 16.05 -27.74 19.37
N ARG A 17 15.65 -26.47 19.35
CA ARG A 17 16.25 -25.42 20.19
C ARG A 17 15.31 -25.15 21.35
N GLY A 18 15.79 -25.38 22.57
CA GLY A 18 15.03 -25.00 23.76
C GLY A 18 14.89 -23.48 23.78
N LEU A 19 13.81 -22.97 24.37
CA LEU A 19 13.70 -21.52 24.66
C LEU A 19 14.89 -21.02 25.50
N ASP A 20 15.53 -21.92 26.25
CA ASP A 20 16.74 -21.67 27.04
C ASP A 20 18.00 -21.46 26.16
N ASP A 21 17.98 -21.86 24.88
CA ASP A 21 19.08 -21.66 23.92
C ASP A 21 18.99 -20.29 23.20
N LEU A 22 17.89 -19.55 23.40
CA LEU A 22 17.77 -18.20 22.88
C LEU A 22 18.66 -17.26 23.70
N ASP A 23 19.52 -16.51 23.02
CA ASP A 23 20.41 -15.54 23.67
C ASP A 23 19.58 -14.56 24.52
N PRO A 24 19.74 -14.57 25.85
CA PRO A 24 19.02 -13.66 26.75
C PRO A 24 19.26 -12.18 26.39
N ALA A 25 20.39 -11.85 25.76
CA ALA A 25 20.67 -10.50 25.27
C ALA A 25 19.81 -10.15 24.05
N ALA A 26 19.55 -11.09 23.14
CA ALA A 26 18.64 -10.89 22.02
C ALA A 26 17.20 -10.70 22.51
N TRP A 27 16.79 -11.46 23.53
CA TRP A 27 15.48 -11.28 24.16
C TRP A 27 15.37 -9.96 24.93
N ALA A 28 16.44 -9.55 25.63
CA ALA A 28 16.50 -8.26 26.30
C ALA A 28 16.42 -7.09 25.31
N VAL A 29 17.02 -7.19 24.11
CA VAL A 29 16.93 -6.15 23.07
C VAL A 29 15.51 -6.05 22.49
N LEU A 30 14.85 -7.18 22.24
CA LEU A 30 13.45 -7.19 21.80
C LEU A 30 12.50 -6.64 22.88
N HIS A 31 12.72 -7.02 24.13
CA HIS A 31 11.90 -6.57 25.26
C HIS A 31 12.15 -5.09 25.62
N ASP A 32 13.39 -4.58 25.56
CA ASP A 32 13.68 -3.16 25.75
C ASP A 32 13.18 -2.31 24.57
N GLY A 33 13.13 -2.87 23.35
CA GLY A 33 12.59 -2.18 22.17
C GLY A 33 11.07 -2.02 22.19
N VAL A 34 10.33 -2.99 22.75
CA VAL A 34 8.86 -2.98 22.81
C VAL A 34 8.31 -2.22 24.03
N LEU A 35 9.06 -2.12 25.13
CA LEU A 35 8.56 -1.53 26.38
C LEU A 35 9.16 -0.18 26.78
N ARG A 36 10.09 0.38 26.00
CA ARG A 36 10.65 1.72 26.30
C ARG A 36 10.58 2.64 25.09
N THR A 37 9.52 3.43 25.02
CA THR A 37 9.58 4.76 24.42
C THR A 37 10.54 5.62 25.26
N PRO A 38 11.68 6.08 24.73
CA PRO A 38 12.62 6.85 25.52
C PRO A 38 12.10 8.27 25.71
N SER A 39 11.58 8.56 26.90
CA SER A 39 11.48 9.92 27.43
C SER A 39 12.79 10.23 28.17
N GLY A 40 13.73 10.92 27.52
CA GLY A 40 14.92 11.41 28.20
C GLY A 40 16.09 11.81 27.30
N THR A 41 16.41 13.10 27.32
CA THR A 41 17.65 13.68 26.77
C THR A 41 18.88 13.06 27.41
N VAL A 42 19.70 12.34 26.64
CA VAL A 42 21.01 11.83 27.08
C VAL A 42 22.09 12.90 26.84
N PRO A 43 22.93 13.24 27.83
CA PRO A 43 24.01 14.20 27.64
C PRO A 43 25.17 13.61 26.82
N ALA A 44 25.63 14.36 25.83
CA ALA A 44 26.69 13.96 24.90
C ALA A 44 28.04 13.74 25.60
N ARG A 45 28.54 12.49 25.56
CA ARG A 45 29.89 12.12 26.03
C ARG A 45 30.91 12.39 24.91
N ARG A 46 31.71 13.45 25.04
CA ARG A 46 32.79 13.80 24.10
C ARG A 46 33.86 12.69 24.05
N ARG A 47 33.94 11.97 22.92
CA ARG A 47 35.03 11.02 22.63
C ARG A 47 35.99 11.66 21.62
N ARG A 48 37.19 12.05 22.09
CA ARG A 48 38.31 12.53 21.27
C ARG A 48 38.82 11.37 20.40
N TRP A 49 38.66 11.48 19.08
CA TRP A 49 39.32 10.60 18.12
C TRP A 49 40.45 11.35 17.41
N ARG A 50 41.63 10.74 17.37
CA ARG A 50 42.84 11.26 16.74
C ARG A 50 42.75 11.01 15.23
N LEU A 51 42.87 12.08 14.43
CA LEU A 51 42.97 12.05 12.97
C LEU A 51 44.32 11.45 12.52
N GLY A 52 44.26 10.33 11.81
CA GLY A 52 45.32 9.85 10.92
C GLY A 52 45.01 10.26 9.47
N ARG A 53 46.04 10.74 8.77
CA ARG A 53 46.03 11.29 7.39
C ARG A 53 45.79 10.21 6.32
N ASN A 54 45.19 10.63 5.19
CA ASN A 54 44.97 9.98 3.87
C ASN A 54 43.57 9.34 3.70
N ALA A 55 42.71 9.61 2.71
CA ALA A 55 42.62 10.60 1.63
C ALA A 55 41.19 10.49 1.02
N THR A 56 40.56 11.66 0.74
CA THR A 56 39.58 12.01 -0.33
C THR A 56 38.56 10.96 -0.82
N ILE A 57 37.28 10.99 -0.39
CA ILE A 57 36.12 11.77 -0.88
C ILE A 57 35.81 11.58 -2.39
N ALA A 58 34.74 10.82 -2.65
CA ALA A 58 33.80 11.07 -3.74
C ALA A 58 32.39 11.15 -3.13
N LEU A 59 31.77 12.32 -3.28
CA LEU A 59 30.45 12.72 -2.82
C LEU A 59 29.39 12.28 -3.85
N GLY A 60 28.24 11.79 -3.38
CA GLY A 60 27.06 11.63 -4.23
C GLY A 60 25.83 11.15 -3.46
N LEU A 61 25.06 12.12 -2.94
CA LEU A 61 23.68 12.06 -2.38
C LEU A 61 23.36 10.90 -1.40
N GLY A 62 23.24 11.07 -0.09
CA GLY A 62 22.66 12.22 0.62
C GLY A 62 21.15 12.04 0.83
N VAL A 63 20.71 10.89 1.36
CA VAL A 63 19.42 10.80 2.05
C VAL A 63 19.52 11.73 3.27
N VAL A 64 19.05 12.96 3.12
CA VAL A 64 18.75 13.83 4.25
C VAL A 64 17.51 13.23 4.90
N LEU A 65 17.71 12.24 5.77
CA LEU A 65 16.82 12.06 6.91
C LEU A 65 16.98 13.35 7.71
N THR A 66 16.12 14.34 7.44
CA THR A 66 15.84 15.38 8.41
C THR A 66 15.33 14.66 9.66
N ALA A 67 16.27 14.31 10.54
CA ALA A 67 16.04 14.15 11.96
C ALA A 67 15.70 15.53 12.56
N GLY A 68 14.70 16.20 11.97
CA GLY A 68 13.95 17.22 12.67
C GLY A 68 13.29 16.47 13.82
N GLY A 69 13.61 16.85 15.05
CA GLY A 69 13.04 16.22 16.23
C GLY A 69 11.52 16.30 16.16
N LEU A 70 10.89 15.23 15.68
CA LEU A 70 9.46 15.05 15.78
C LEU A 70 9.19 14.89 17.26
N ALA A 71 8.57 15.91 17.86
CA ALA A 71 7.93 15.74 19.14
C ALA A 71 7.00 14.52 18.98
N THR A 72 7.23 13.47 19.77
CA THR A 72 6.35 12.31 19.82
C THR A 72 4.97 12.83 20.19
N ILE A 73 4.01 12.77 19.27
CA ILE A 73 2.61 13.14 19.56
C ILE A 73 2.10 12.09 20.55
N PRO A 74 1.77 12.48 21.79
CA PRO A 74 1.28 11.52 22.77
C PRO A 74 0.03 10.80 22.24
N GLY A 75 -0.01 9.48 22.37
CA GLY A 75 -1.13 8.65 21.90
C GLY A 75 -1.01 8.13 20.46
N PHE A 76 0.04 8.44 19.71
CA PHE A 76 0.19 7.84 18.38
C PHE A 76 0.44 6.32 18.48
N LEU A 77 -0.53 5.51 18.03
CA LEU A 77 -0.45 4.04 18.01
C LEU A 77 -0.15 3.45 16.62
N GLY A 78 0.04 4.29 15.61
CA GLY A 78 0.22 3.88 14.22
C GLY A 78 -1.02 4.08 13.36
N GLY A 79 -0.97 3.55 12.13
CA GLY A 79 -2.06 3.58 11.17
C GLY A 79 -1.65 2.92 9.85
N THR A 80 -2.59 2.72 8.94
CA THR A 80 -2.34 2.18 7.61
C THR A 80 -2.06 3.32 6.62
N VAL A 81 -1.16 3.08 5.67
CA VAL A 81 -0.83 4.03 4.60
C VAL A 81 -1.80 3.94 3.41
N GLY A 82 -2.54 2.84 3.30
CA GLY A 82 -3.42 2.53 2.17
C GLY A 82 -4.81 3.16 2.24
N GLY A 83 -5.12 3.94 3.29
CA GLY A 83 -6.46 4.46 3.52
C GLY A 83 -6.59 5.37 4.74
N PRO A 84 -7.80 5.87 5.02
CA PRO A 84 -8.04 6.65 6.21
C PRO A 84 -8.13 5.75 7.45
N ASN A 85 -7.60 6.25 8.56
CA ASN A 85 -7.66 5.59 9.86
C ASN A 85 -8.84 6.20 10.64
N CYS A 86 -9.92 5.43 10.82
CA CYS A 86 -11.17 5.93 11.38
C CYS A 86 -11.23 5.69 12.88
N LEU A 87 -11.20 6.76 13.66
CA LEU A 87 -11.07 6.73 15.12
C LEU A 87 -12.37 7.20 15.80
N ARG A 88 -12.71 6.59 16.94
CA ARG A 88 -13.60 7.21 17.95
C ARG A 88 -12.86 8.17 18.87
N THR A 89 -11.66 7.76 19.29
CA THR A 89 -10.89 8.44 20.33
C THR A 89 -9.44 8.54 19.87
N TRP A 90 -8.81 9.70 20.01
CA TRP A 90 -7.39 9.80 19.76
C TRP A 90 -6.59 9.10 20.86
N GLY A 91 -5.56 8.36 20.47
CA GLY A 91 -4.80 7.56 21.42
C GLY A 91 -5.20 6.10 21.46
N GLU A 92 -6.27 5.72 20.76
CA GLU A 92 -6.75 4.34 20.64
C GLU A 92 -6.49 3.81 19.21
N PRO A 93 -6.42 2.48 19.02
CA PRO A 93 -6.35 1.91 17.68
C PRO A 93 -7.58 2.33 16.86
N ALA A 94 -7.43 2.49 15.54
CA ALA A 94 -8.55 2.74 14.66
C ALA A 94 -9.61 1.65 14.79
N GLU A 95 -10.86 2.05 15.05
CA GLU A 95 -12.00 1.14 15.11
C GLU A 95 -12.21 0.41 13.79
N VAL A 96 -12.09 1.15 12.68
CA VAL A 96 -12.15 0.59 11.33
C VAL A 96 -11.11 1.26 10.45
N THR A 97 -10.61 0.50 9.49
CA THR A 97 -9.68 0.96 8.46
C THR A 97 -10.02 0.25 7.16
N GLY A 98 -9.90 0.94 6.04
CA GLY A 98 -10.11 0.36 4.72
C GLY A 98 -9.27 1.06 3.67
N PRO A 99 -9.22 0.55 2.43
CA PRO A 99 -8.51 1.19 1.32
C PRO A 99 -9.30 2.39 0.81
N TRP A 100 -8.64 3.46 0.39
CA TRP A 100 -9.31 4.62 -0.20
C TRP A 100 -10.40 4.23 -1.22
N VAL A 101 -11.61 4.77 -1.06
CA VAL A 101 -12.76 4.52 -1.94
C VAL A 101 -13.07 5.76 -2.77
N SER A 102 -13.24 6.90 -2.11
CA SER A 102 -13.53 8.19 -2.76
C SER A 102 -12.38 9.18 -2.69
N GLY A 103 -11.39 8.94 -1.80
CA GLY A 103 -10.34 9.90 -1.49
C GLY A 103 -10.77 10.97 -0.48
N ASP A 104 -12.04 11.00 -0.06
CA ASP A 104 -12.54 11.77 1.08
C ASP A 104 -12.42 10.92 2.36
N PRO A 105 -11.52 11.27 3.30
CA PRO A 105 -11.32 10.49 4.51
C PRO A 105 -12.57 10.40 5.39
N VAL A 106 -13.40 11.44 5.44
CA VAL A 106 -14.61 11.42 6.28
C VAL A 106 -15.68 10.54 5.63
N GLY A 107 -15.93 10.75 4.33
CA GLY A 107 -16.88 9.94 3.57
C GLY A 107 -16.52 8.44 3.56
N ASP A 108 -15.25 8.12 3.34
CA ASP A 108 -14.75 6.74 3.36
C ASP A 108 -14.87 6.11 4.76
N CYS A 109 -14.59 6.86 5.82
CA CYS A 109 -14.79 6.36 7.18
C CYS A 109 -16.27 6.12 7.52
N VAL A 110 -17.17 7.01 7.14
CA VAL A 110 -18.62 6.79 7.32
C VAL A 110 -19.03 5.48 6.64
N LEU A 111 -18.57 5.25 5.40
CA LEU A 111 -18.84 4.01 4.67
C LEU A 111 -18.36 2.76 5.42
N TYR A 112 -17.13 2.74 5.92
CA TYR A 112 -16.60 1.56 6.62
C TYR A 112 -17.35 1.27 7.92
N TRP A 113 -17.72 2.32 8.65
CA TRP A 113 -18.51 2.17 9.87
C TRP A 113 -19.87 1.53 9.59
N GLU A 114 -20.57 2.00 8.55
CA GLU A 114 -21.84 1.43 8.12
C GLU A 114 -21.71 -0.04 7.69
N GLN A 115 -20.62 -0.41 7.00
CA GLN A 115 -20.33 -1.79 6.59
C GLN A 115 -20.10 -2.72 7.79
N GLU A 116 -19.49 -2.22 8.86
CA GLU A 116 -19.31 -2.94 10.11
C GLU A 116 -20.57 -2.88 11.03
N GLY A 117 -21.66 -2.28 10.55
CA GLY A 117 -22.90 -2.14 11.31
C GLY A 117 -22.79 -1.19 12.50
N MET A 118 -21.84 -0.25 12.44
CA MET A 118 -21.59 0.76 13.46
C MET A 118 -22.15 2.12 13.05
N GLU A 119 -22.60 2.91 14.02
CA GLU A 119 -23.07 4.28 13.80
C GLU A 119 -21.89 5.26 13.83
N PRO A 120 -21.56 5.98 12.74
CA PRO A 120 -20.41 6.88 12.67
C PRO A 120 -20.57 8.09 13.63
N PRO A 121 -19.46 8.67 14.13
CA PRO A 121 -19.53 9.91 14.91
C PRO A 121 -20.08 11.08 14.07
N GLU A 122 -20.89 11.95 14.69
CA GLU A 122 -21.60 13.04 13.98
C GLU A 122 -20.67 14.18 13.51
N ASP A 123 -19.52 14.37 14.16
CA ASP A 123 -18.60 15.50 13.97
C ASP A 123 -17.22 15.07 13.48
N LEU A 124 -17.16 14.04 12.62
CA LEU A 124 -15.91 13.58 12.01
C LEU A 124 -15.23 14.71 11.22
N VAL A 125 -13.93 14.87 11.46
CA VAL A 125 -13.04 15.74 10.71
C VAL A 125 -11.80 14.97 10.27
N ALA A 126 -11.30 15.29 9.08
CA ALA A 126 -10.10 14.70 8.52
C ALA A 126 -8.85 15.51 8.88
N PHE A 127 -7.77 14.82 9.23
CA PHE A 127 -6.48 15.44 9.50
C PHE A 127 -5.32 14.49 9.18
N THR A 128 -4.11 15.03 9.08
CA THR A 128 -2.89 14.23 8.95
C THR A 128 -1.99 14.36 10.17
N VAL A 129 -1.40 13.24 10.55
CA VAL A 129 -0.36 13.14 11.58
C VAL A 129 0.73 12.21 11.04
N GLN A 130 1.96 12.71 10.96
CA GLN A 130 3.12 11.94 10.50
C GLN A 130 2.93 11.30 9.10
N GLY A 131 2.21 11.97 8.20
CA GLY A 131 1.95 11.49 6.83
C GLY A 131 0.84 10.44 6.72
N LEU A 132 0.22 10.04 7.84
CA LEU A 132 -0.96 9.20 7.85
C LEU A 132 -2.22 10.07 7.93
N THR A 133 -3.27 9.64 7.25
CA THR A 133 -4.56 10.31 7.27
C THR A 133 -5.50 9.65 8.27
N TYR A 134 -6.16 10.46 9.08
CA TYR A 134 -7.11 10.06 10.09
C TYR A 134 -8.44 10.80 9.89
N ALA A 135 -9.53 10.15 10.28
CA ALA A 135 -10.80 10.83 10.55
C ALA A 135 -11.24 10.49 11.98
N ALA A 136 -11.54 11.52 12.77
CA ALA A 136 -11.97 11.38 14.16
C ALA A 136 -12.95 12.51 14.53
N PRO A 137 -13.70 12.41 15.63
CA PRO A 137 -14.48 13.53 16.16
C PRO A 137 -13.65 14.81 16.29
N ALA A 138 -14.25 15.97 16.07
CA ALA A 138 -13.54 17.25 16.08
C ALA A 138 -12.81 17.53 17.42
N GLY A 139 -13.36 17.03 18.53
CA GLY A 139 -12.75 17.12 19.86
C GLY A 139 -11.52 16.23 20.08
N GLU A 140 -11.29 15.26 19.20
CA GLU A 140 -10.23 14.25 19.30
C GLU A 140 -9.02 14.58 18.41
N VAL A 141 -9.03 15.69 17.66
CA VAL A 141 -7.88 16.07 16.83
C VAL A 141 -6.68 16.45 17.72
N PRO A 142 -5.55 15.75 17.64
CA PRO A 142 -4.41 16.02 18.52
C PRO A 142 -3.74 17.34 18.17
N GLN A 143 -3.10 17.96 19.17
CA GLN A 143 -2.32 19.16 18.94
C GLN A 143 -1.18 18.91 17.94
N GLY A 144 -1.08 19.76 16.92
CA GLY A 144 -0.06 19.66 15.88
C GLY A 144 -0.45 18.82 14.67
N ALA A 145 -1.66 18.24 14.66
CA ALA A 145 -2.25 17.70 13.44
C ALA A 145 -2.46 18.80 12.38
N VAL A 146 -2.33 18.41 11.12
CA VAL A 146 -2.67 19.28 9.98
C VAL A 146 -4.09 18.94 9.56
N SER A 147 -5.02 19.89 9.77
CA SER A 147 -6.40 19.75 9.29
C SER A 147 -6.42 19.61 7.77
N LEU A 148 -7.33 18.78 7.25
CA LEU A 148 -7.61 18.66 5.83
C LEU A 148 -8.83 19.47 5.39
N ASP A 149 -9.54 20.13 6.32
CA ASP A 149 -10.69 21.03 6.06
C ASP A 149 -11.72 20.47 5.05
N GLY A 150 -11.97 19.17 5.11
CA GLY A 150 -12.91 18.47 4.21
C GLY A 150 -12.47 18.41 2.75
N GLN A 151 -11.20 18.69 2.44
CA GLN A 151 -10.63 18.48 1.12
C GLN A 151 -10.33 16.99 0.92
N PRO A 152 -10.69 16.41 -0.24
CA PRO A 152 -10.20 15.09 -0.63
C PRO A 152 -8.67 15.05 -0.59
N VAL A 153 -8.11 13.97 -0.07
CA VAL A 153 -6.66 13.73 -0.09
C VAL A 153 -6.20 13.34 -1.49
N TYR A 154 -7.09 12.67 -2.23
CA TYR A 154 -6.87 12.28 -3.61
C TYR A 154 -7.99 12.82 -4.48
N THR A 155 -7.63 13.31 -5.66
CA THR A 155 -8.58 13.53 -6.74
C THR A 155 -9.03 12.19 -7.35
N PRO A 156 -10.16 12.14 -8.08
CA PRO A 156 -10.58 10.91 -8.77
C PRO A 156 -9.50 10.32 -9.70
N ALA A 157 -8.74 11.16 -10.39
CA ALA A 157 -7.64 10.71 -11.25
C ALA A 157 -6.49 10.08 -10.46
N GLU A 158 -6.15 10.63 -9.29
CA GLU A 158 -5.10 10.07 -8.43
C GLU A 158 -5.55 8.77 -7.75
N MET A 159 -6.83 8.68 -7.40
CA MET A 159 -7.46 7.45 -6.92
C MET A 159 -7.37 6.34 -7.97
N GLU A 160 -7.72 6.67 -9.21
CA GLU A 160 -7.61 5.74 -10.33
C GLU A 160 -6.17 5.32 -10.60
N LEU A 161 -5.20 6.25 -10.55
CA LEU A 161 -3.77 5.92 -10.66
C LEU A 161 -3.31 4.90 -9.60
N GLN A 162 -3.74 5.08 -8.34
CA GLN A 162 -3.44 4.13 -7.25
C GLN A 162 -4.01 2.74 -7.55
N GLN A 163 -5.27 2.66 -7.98
CA GLN A 163 -5.91 1.39 -8.33
C GLN A 163 -5.24 0.72 -9.52
N SER A 164 -4.95 1.47 -10.58
CA SER A 164 -4.28 0.95 -11.77
C SER A 164 -2.83 0.54 -11.49
N ALA A 165 -2.14 1.15 -10.51
CA ALA A 165 -0.82 0.68 -10.08
C ALA A 165 -0.88 -0.62 -9.26
N ALA A 166 -1.94 -0.82 -8.48
CA ALA A 166 -2.19 -2.06 -7.73
C ALA A 166 -2.87 -3.15 -8.57
N ASP A 167 -3.30 -2.83 -9.78
CA ASP A 167 -4.03 -3.75 -10.66
C ASP A 167 -3.14 -4.89 -11.18
N SER A 168 -3.61 -6.10 -10.92
CA SER A 168 -3.02 -7.38 -11.32
C SER A 168 -3.62 -7.94 -12.62
N VAL A 169 -4.65 -7.31 -13.19
CA VAL A 169 -5.16 -7.61 -14.53
C VAL A 169 -4.22 -7.00 -15.56
N ASP A 170 -4.29 -5.72 -15.86
CA ASP A 170 -3.50 -5.10 -16.94
C ASP A 170 -2.66 -3.91 -16.46
N GLY A 171 -2.71 -3.60 -15.17
CA GLY A 171 -2.04 -2.48 -14.53
C GLY A 171 -0.64 -2.78 -13.98
N GLY A 172 -0.27 -2.10 -12.90
CA GLY A 172 1.10 -1.99 -12.39
C GLY A 172 1.68 -3.27 -11.78
N VAL A 173 0.85 -4.26 -11.46
CA VAL A 173 1.26 -5.55 -10.86
C VAL A 173 1.44 -6.65 -11.93
N VAL A 174 1.43 -6.30 -13.22
CA VAL A 174 1.85 -7.23 -14.28
C VAL A 174 3.37 -7.25 -14.39
N CYS A 175 3.97 -8.44 -14.48
CA CYS A 175 5.42 -8.57 -14.68
C CYS A 175 5.86 -7.87 -15.97
N ARG A 176 6.62 -6.79 -15.80
CA ARG A 176 7.26 -6.01 -16.86
C ARG A 176 8.71 -5.75 -16.49
N SER A 177 9.56 -5.49 -17.49
CA SER A 177 10.87 -4.90 -17.20
C SER A 177 10.71 -3.47 -16.66
N VAL A 178 11.70 -2.97 -15.93
CA VAL A 178 11.70 -1.58 -15.40
C VAL A 178 11.44 -0.53 -16.50
N PRO A 179 12.07 -0.57 -17.69
CA PRO A 179 11.77 0.38 -18.76
C PRO A 179 10.33 0.29 -19.28
N GLU A 180 9.77 -0.92 -19.40
CA GLU A 180 8.39 -1.12 -19.85
C GLU A 180 7.38 -0.59 -18.81
N ALA A 181 7.61 -0.85 -17.53
CA ALA A 181 6.74 -0.33 -16.46
C ALA A 181 6.84 1.19 -16.32
N ALA A 182 8.02 1.79 -16.52
CA ALA A 182 8.16 3.25 -16.54
C ALA A 182 7.40 3.86 -17.73
N ALA A 183 7.45 3.23 -18.91
CA ALA A 183 6.69 3.67 -20.07
C ALA A 183 5.17 3.51 -19.87
N TRP A 184 4.75 2.42 -19.23
CA TRP A 184 3.35 2.21 -18.84
C TRP A 184 2.88 3.28 -17.84
N ALA A 185 3.64 3.51 -16.77
CA ALA A 185 3.31 4.51 -15.76
C ALA A 185 3.19 5.92 -16.36
N GLN A 186 4.08 6.28 -17.30
CA GLN A 186 3.98 7.56 -17.99
C GLN A 186 2.72 7.67 -18.86
N GLN A 187 2.37 6.61 -19.60
CA GLN A 187 1.12 6.59 -20.37
C GLN A 187 -0.11 6.73 -19.48
N GLU A 188 -0.07 6.15 -18.28
CA GLU A 188 -1.16 6.25 -17.33
C GLU A 188 -1.30 7.66 -16.76
N LEU A 189 -0.19 8.33 -16.43
CA LEU A 189 -0.20 9.75 -16.07
C LEU A 189 -0.76 10.63 -17.20
N ASP A 190 -0.40 10.34 -18.46
CA ASP A 190 -0.89 11.07 -19.61
C ASP A 190 -2.40 10.86 -19.80
N ARG A 191 -2.88 9.61 -19.71
CA ARG A 191 -4.29 9.23 -19.82
C ARG A 191 -5.15 9.92 -18.76
N LEU A 192 -4.67 9.97 -17.53
CA LEU A 192 -5.36 10.55 -16.39
C LEU A 192 -5.24 12.08 -16.31
N GLY A 193 -4.51 12.72 -17.24
CA GLY A 193 -4.27 14.16 -17.21
C GLY A 193 -3.41 14.62 -16.02
N LEU A 194 -2.63 13.72 -15.45
CA LEU A 194 -1.70 13.96 -14.34
C LEU A 194 -0.30 14.34 -14.85
N ALA A 195 -0.08 14.27 -16.16
CA ALA A 195 1.15 14.72 -16.80
C ALA A 195 1.44 16.20 -16.48
N GLY A 196 2.57 16.46 -15.83
CA GLY A 196 3.04 17.80 -15.47
C GLY A 196 2.84 18.19 -14.00
N THR A 197 1.95 17.51 -13.28
CA THR A 197 1.86 17.57 -11.81
C THR A 197 2.46 16.32 -11.16
N TRP A 198 2.49 15.21 -11.88
CA TRP A 198 3.11 13.96 -11.48
C TRP A 198 4.35 13.63 -12.31
N THR A 199 5.28 12.87 -11.72
CA THR A 199 6.50 12.40 -12.39
C THR A 199 6.75 10.92 -12.14
N VAL A 200 7.22 10.20 -13.16
CA VAL A 200 7.74 8.84 -13.03
C VAL A 200 9.22 8.90 -12.64
N GLU A 201 9.60 8.25 -11.55
CA GLU A 201 10.98 8.12 -11.08
C GLU A 201 11.39 6.65 -11.12
N VAL A 202 12.38 6.32 -11.95
CA VAL A 202 13.02 5.00 -11.91
C VAL A 202 14.04 5.01 -10.79
N THR A 203 13.85 4.14 -9.80
CA THR A 203 14.75 3.98 -8.65
C THR A 203 15.39 2.60 -8.65
N GLY A 204 16.62 2.54 -8.14
CA GLY A 204 17.46 1.35 -8.26
C GLY A 204 18.14 1.24 -9.63
N ASP A 205 19.31 0.58 -9.64
CA ASP A 205 19.95 0.18 -10.90
C ASP A 205 19.52 -1.27 -11.18
N PRO A 206 18.80 -1.54 -12.28
CA PRO A 206 18.42 -2.90 -12.64
C PRO A 206 19.63 -3.82 -12.91
N ALA A 207 20.83 -3.25 -13.09
CA ALA A 207 22.09 -3.99 -13.20
C ALA A 207 22.84 -4.13 -11.85
N ASP A 208 22.35 -3.51 -10.77
CA ASP A 208 23.01 -3.57 -9.46
C ASP A 208 22.74 -4.93 -8.77
N PRO A 209 23.77 -5.77 -8.59
CA PRO A 209 23.64 -7.08 -7.98
C PRO A 209 23.22 -7.02 -6.50
N HIS A 210 23.33 -5.88 -5.83
CA HIS A 210 22.86 -5.72 -4.45
C HIS A 210 21.33 -5.81 -4.32
N TRP A 211 20.57 -5.65 -5.41
CA TRP A 211 19.12 -5.94 -5.39
C TRP A 211 18.80 -7.44 -5.43
N SER A 212 19.81 -8.27 -5.73
CA SER A 212 19.78 -9.72 -5.58
C SER A 212 20.45 -10.18 -4.28
N GLU A 213 20.42 -9.38 -3.20
CA GLU A 213 21.13 -9.70 -1.94
C GLU A 213 20.81 -11.09 -1.36
N ASP A 214 19.66 -11.69 -1.74
CA ASP A 214 19.26 -13.06 -1.38
C ASP A 214 19.52 -14.12 -2.48
N GLY A 215 20.17 -13.74 -3.59
CA GLY A 215 20.36 -14.57 -4.79
C GLY A 215 19.08 -14.78 -5.61
N ILE A 216 18.03 -14.00 -5.33
CA ILE A 216 16.74 -14.07 -6.02
C ILE A 216 16.78 -13.15 -7.24
N ASP A 217 16.53 -13.74 -8.41
CA ASP A 217 16.37 -13.00 -9.66
C ASP A 217 15.10 -12.14 -9.58
N ARG A 218 15.18 -10.89 -10.02
CA ARG A 218 14.09 -9.91 -10.02
C ARG A 218 13.78 -9.51 -11.45
N PRO A 219 13.17 -10.41 -12.25
CA PRO A 219 12.96 -10.18 -13.67
C PRO A 219 11.89 -9.13 -13.96
N CYS A 220 11.08 -8.77 -12.95
CA CYS A 220 9.95 -7.87 -13.08
C CYS A 220 10.26 -6.51 -12.43
N SER A 221 9.26 -5.62 -12.44
CA SER A 221 9.31 -4.32 -11.79
C SER A 221 8.10 -4.14 -10.87
N VAL A 222 8.28 -3.35 -9.83
CA VAL A 222 7.18 -2.81 -9.01
C VAL A 222 6.89 -1.39 -9.46
N VAL A 223 5.61 -1.04 -9.55
CA VAL A 223 5.14 0.34 -9.68
C VAL A 223 4.47 0.75 -8.37
N ASP A 224 4.98 1.81 -7.76
CA ASP A 224 4.52 2.32 -6.47
C ASP A 224 4.09 3.79 -6.61
N VAL A 225 2.83 4.08 -6.31
CA VAL A 225 2.29 5.43 -6.40
C VAL A 225 2.45 6.09 -5.04
N GLN A 226 3.39 7.02 -4.98
CA GLN A 226 3.77 7.69 -3.75
C GLN A 226 2.98 8.99 -3.57
N GLN A 227 2.75 9.33 -2.32
CA GLN A 227 2.23 10.64 -1.96
C GLN A 227 3.17 11.73 -2.52
N HIS A 228 2.60 12.88 -2.92
CA HIS A 228 3.30 14.05 -3.48
C HIS A 228 3.65 14.03 -4.97
N GLY A 229 2.85 13.37 -5.81
CA GLY A 229 3.01 13.54 -7.25
C GLY A 229 4.10 12.66 -7.87
N ARG A 230 4.40 11.50 -7.28
CA ARG A 230 5.47 10.62 -7.76
C ARG A 230 4.98 9.19 -7.96
N VAL A 231 5.36 8.61 -9.10
CA VAL A 231 5.27 7.17 -9.33
C VAL A 231 6.69 6.61 -9.35
N ALA A 232 7.03 5.76 -8.38
CA ALA A 232 8.31 5.09 -8.32
C ALA A 232 8.25 3.76 -9.09
N VAL A 233 9.24 3.50 -9.93
CA VAL A 233 9.40 2.21 -10.63
C VAL A 233 10.75 1.63 -10.27
N PHE A 234 10.78 0.38 -9.79
CA PHE A 234 12.01 -0.26 -9.35
C PHE A 234 11.98 -1.79 -9.59
N PRO A 235 13.14 -2.47 -9.61
CA PRO A 235 13.18 -3.92 -9.79
C PRO A 235 12.40 -4.69 -8.71
N GLY A 236 11.61 -5.67 -9.15
CA GLY A 236 10.71 -6.47 -8.33
C GLY A 236 10.80 -7.96 -8.65
N ALA A 237 10.40 -8.79 -7.69
CA ALA A 237 10.15 -10.19 -7.94
C ALA A 237 8.93 -10.38 -8.86
N ASP A 238 8.74 -11.59 -9.36
CA ASP A 238 7.55 -11.93 -10.14
C ASP A 238 6.31 -11.91 -9.23
N PRO A 239 5.34 -11.01 -9.46
CA PRO A 239 4.14 -10.93 -8.64
C PRO A 239 3.32 -12.22 -8.69
N ALA A 240 3.40 -13.01 -9.78
CA ALA A 240 2.76 -14.32 -9.85
C ALA A 240 3.35 -15.33 -8.86
N VAL A 241 4.63 -15.21 -8.52
CA VAL A 241 5.30 -16.11 -7.57
C VAL A 241 5.07 -15.64 -6.13
N ASP A 242 5.14 -14.34 -5.88
CA ASP A 242 5.14 -13.78 -4.53
C ASP A 242 3.72 -13.53 -3.98
N MET A 243 2.80 -13.05 -4.82
CA MET A 243 1.44 -12.68 -4.39
C MET A 243 0.40 -13.78 -4.66
N PHE A 244 0.66 -14.64 -5.65
CA PHE A 244 -0.33 -15.60 -6.16
C PHE A 244 0.19 -17.04 -6.23
N PRO A 245 0.50 -17.69 -5.09
CA PRO A 245 1.06 -19.05 -5.10
C PRO A 245 0.16 -20.10 -5.78
N ASP A 246 -1.16 -19.86 -5.85
CA ASP A 246 -2.13 -20.71 -6.55
C ASP A 246 -2.40 -20.26 -8.00
N GLY A 247 -1.61 -19.31 -8.53
CA GLY A 247 -1.78 -18.69 -9.84
C GLY A 247 -2.75 -17.51 -9.83
N ASN A 248 -2.67 -16.67 -10.88
CA ASN A 248 -3.48 -15.45 -11.01
C ASN A 248 -4.78 -15.68 -11.79
N TRP A 249 -5.51 -16.76 -11.44
CA TRP A 249 -6.74 -17.15 -12.15
C TRP A 249 -7.82 -16.07 -12.13
N ARG A 250 -7.84 -15.22 -11.08
CA ARG A 250 -8.78 -14.10 -10.96
C ARG A 250 -8.50 -13.06 -12.03
N ALA A 251 -7.25 -12.62 -12.18
CA ALA A 251 -6.90 -11.67 -13.23
C ALA A 251 -7.18 -12.23 -14.63
N ASP A 252 -6.85 -13.49 -14.87
CA ASP A 252 -7.11 -14.11 -16.17
C ASP A 252 -8.61 -14.17 -16.50
N LEU A 253 -9.45 -14.55 -15.51
CA LEU A 253 -10.91 -14.58 -15.67
C LEU A 253 -11.46 -13.17 -15.92
N LEU A 254 -11.02 -12.18 -15.15
CA LEU A 254 -11.48 -10.80 -15.30
C LEU A 254 -11.05 -10.22 -16.65
N ARG A 255 -9.81 -10.46 -17.09
CA ARG A 255 -9.33 -10.05 -18.42
C ARG A 255 -10.20 -10.65 -19.53
N GLU A 256 -10.39 -11.98 -19.51
CA GLU A 256 -11.14 -12.69 -20.55
C GLU A 256 -12.60 -12.22 -20.62
N ARG A 257 -13.26 -12.07 -19.46
CA ARG A 257 -14.70 -11.80 -19.38
C ARG A 257 -15.08 -10.33 -19.39
N ILE A 258 -14.12 -9.41 -19.17
CA ILE A 258 -14.37 -7.96 -19.12
C ILE A 258 -13.58 -7.25 -20.23
N THR A 259 -12.25 -7.23 -20.11
CA THR A 259 -11.37 -6.47 -21.02
C THR A 259 -11.48 -6.99 -22.45
N ASP A 260 -11.29 -8.29 -22.67
CA ASP A 260 -11.32 -8.90 -24.00
C ASP A 260 -12.73 -9.00 -24.59
N ALA A 261 -13.74 -9.17 -23.72
CA ALA A 261 -15.14 -9.27 -24.13
C ALA A 261 -15.77 -7.91 -24.50
N CYS A 262 -15.12 -6.79 -24.17
CA CYS A 262 -15.60 -5.43 -24.38
C CYS A 262 -17.06 -5.23 -23.95
N VAL A 263 -17.28 -5.22 -22.64
CA VAL A 263 -18.63 -5.14 -22.04
C VAL A 263 -18.93 -3.75 -21.46
N THR A 264 -20.18 -3.52 -21.06
CA THR A 264 -20.56 -2.32 -20.29
C THR A 264 -20.08 -2.38 -18.84
N VAL A 265 -20.06 -1.24 -18.15
CA VAL A 265 -19.68 -1.18 -16.73
C VAL A 265 -20.59 -2.03 -15.82
N ASP A 266 -21.88 -2.13 -16.13
CA ASP A 266 -22.84 -2.94 -15.36
C ASP A 266 -22.59 -4.45 -15.55
N GLU A 267 -22.30 -4.88 -16.78
CA GLU A 267 -21.94 -6.26 -17.09
C GLU A 267 -20.59 -6.63 -16.46
N ALA A 268 -19.60 -5.74 -16.54
CA ALA A 268 -18.31 -5.90 -15.89
C ALA A 268 -18.45 -6.06 -14.37
N ARG A 269 -19.27 -5.20 -13.73
CA ARG A 269 -19.58 -5.31 -12.30
C ARG A 269 -20.19 -6.67 -11.96
N ALA A 270 -21.14 -7.15 -12.75
CA ALA A 270 -21.78 -8.44 -12.50
C ALA A 270 -20.77 -9.60 -12.60
N VAL A 271 -19.82 -9.55 -13.54
CA VAL A 271 -18.73 -10.53 -13.65
C VAL A 271 -17.82 -10.48 -12.43
N ALA A 272 -17.44 -9.28 -11.98
CA ALA A 272 -16.62 -9.10 -10.78
C ALA A 272 -17.34 -9.62 -9.52
N ASP A 273 -18.62 -9.27 -9.34
CA ASP A 273 -19.44 -9.73 -8.21
C ASP A 273 -19.61 -11.26 -8.21
N GLU A 274 -19.74 -11.89 -9.38
CA GLU A 274 -19.77 -13.35 -9.53
C GLU A 274 -18.43 -13.99 -9.12
N MET A 275 -17.31 -13.39 -9.54
CA MET A 275 -15.96 -13.88 -9.19
C MET A 275 -15.68 -13.76 -7.69
N LEU A 276 -16.18 -12.71 -7.04
CA LEU A 276 -16.08 -12.53 -5.58
C LEU A 276 -17.06 -13.40 -4.79
N ALA A 277 -18.07 -14.00 -5.44
CA ALA A 277 -19.08 -14.78 -4.75
C ALA A 277 -18.47 -16.03 -4.08
N GLY A 278 -18.34 -15.99 -2.76
CA GLY A 278 -17.76 -17.07 -1.95
C GLY A 278 -16.35 -16.77 -1.43
N GLU A 279 -15.78 -15.62 -1.77
CA GLU A 279 -14.58 -15.10 -1.13
C GLU A 279 -14.95 -14.51 0.24
N GLU A 280 -14.16 -14.78 1.28
CA GLU A 280 -14.44 -14.28 2.64
C GLU A 280 -13.83 -12.91 2.92
N HIS A 281 -12.83 -12.49 2.13
CA HIS A 281 -12.00 -11.31 2.38
C HIS A 281 -11.94 -10.40 1.16
N HIS A 282 -13.07 -9.77 0.84
CA HIS A 282 -13.15 -8.81 -0.25
C HIS A 282 -13.98 -7.57 0.15
N TRP A 283 -13.68 -6.46 -0.50
CA TRP A 283 -14.52 -5.27 -0.49
C TRP A 283 -15.64 -5.38 -1.53
N PRO A 284 -16.74 -4.64 -1.39
CA PRO A 284 -17.74 -4.52 -2.45
C PRO A 284 -17.11 -3.98 -3.74
N THR A 285 -17.54 -4.51 -4.89
CA THR A 285 -17.11 -4.00 -6.20
C THR A 285 -17.52 -2.53 -6.36
N SER A 286 -16.54 -1.70 -6.71
CA SER A 286 -16.76 -0.30 -7.04
C SER A 286 -16.95 -0.13 -8.54
N SER A 287 -17.78 0.82 -8.96
CA SER A 287 -18.05 1.10 -10.38
C SER A 287 -17.95 2.59 -10.66
N VAL A 288 -17.19 2.93 -11.70
CA VAL A 288 -17.01 4.31 -12.16
C VAL A 288 -17.48 4.39 -13.61
N VAL A 289 -18.50 5.19 -13.86
CA VAL A 289 -19.00 5.41 -15.22
C VAL A 289 -18.01 6.30 -15.98
N ASP A 290 -17.48 5.76 -17.07
CA ASP A 290 -16.59 6.43 -18.01
C ASP A 290 -17.17 6.30 -19.43
N GLU A 291 -17.98 7.28 -19.82
CA GLU A 291 -18.60 7.33 -21.16
C GLU A 291 -17.60 7.67 -22.28
N SER A 292 -16.34 7.95 -21.95
CA SER A 292 -15.30 8.19 -22.95
C SER A 292 -14.58 6.92 -23.37
N ALA A 293 -14.71 5.84 -22.59
CA ALA A 293 -14.17 4.53 -22.90
C ALA A 293 -15.09 3.77 -23.87
N ASP A 294 -14.49 3.03 -24.81
CA ASP A 294 -15.24 2.19 -25.76
C ASP A 294 -15.78 0.91 -25.09
N CYS A 295 -15.06 0.41 -24.09
CA CYS A 295 -15.29 -0.84 -23.38
C CYS A 295 -15.03 -0.64 -21.88
N ALA A 296 -15.60 -1.50 -21.04
CA ALA A 296 -15.22 -1.55 -19.63
C ALA A 296 -13.81 -2.15 -19.44
N ARG A 297 -13.13 -1.68 -18.40
CA ARG A 297 -11.88 -2.21 -17.84
C ARG A 297 -12.05 -2.45 -16.35
N VAL A 298 -11.11 -3.18 -15.78
CA VAL A 298 -11.18 -3.65 -14.41
C VAL A 298 -9.82 -3.58 -13.76
N ASP A 299 -9.79 -3.02 -12.55
CA ASP A 299 -8.63 -3.00 -11.68
C ASP A 299 -8.86 -4.01 -10.55
N LEU A 300 -7.97 -4.99 -10.42
CA LEU A 300 -7.94 -6.02 -9.38
C LEU A 300 -6.72 -5.82 -8.47
N ALA A 301 -6.95 -5.26 -7.29
CA ALA A 301 -5.94 -5.15 -6.25
C ALA A 301 -6.08 -6.31 -5.25
N ILE A 302 -4.98 -7.00 -4.97
CA ILE A 302 -4.93 -8.10 -4.00
C ILE A 302 -3.88 -7.79 -2.93
N GLY A 303 -4.32 -7.76 -1.67
CA GLY A 303 -3.47 -7.55 -0.51
C GLY A 303 -4.09 -8.17 0.74
N GLY A 304 -4.28 -7.38 1.79
CA GLY A 304 -5.02 -7.84 2.99
C GLY A 304 -6.50 -8.15 2.73
N SER A 305 -7.04 -7.67 1.61
CA SER A 305 -8.38 -7.95 1.09
C SER A 305 -8.34 -7.85 -0.44
N ILE A 306 -9.34 -8.41 -1.12
CA ILE A 306 -9.53 -8.26 -2.56
C ILE A 306 -10.36 -6.99 -2.82
N GLN A 307 -9.87 -6.11 -3.68
CA GLN A 307 -10.61 -4.94 -4.16
C GLN A 307 -10.73 -4.99 -5.68
N VAL A 308 -11.95 -4.80 -6.17
CA VAL A 308 -12.24 -4.73 -7.60
C VAL A 308 -12.92 -3.40 -7.91
N THR A 309 -12.37 -2.67 -8.87
CA THR A 309 -12.98 -1.46 -9.41
C THR A 309 -13.19 -1.62 -10.90
N VAL A 310 -14.42 -1.42 -11.37
CA VAL A 310 -14.74 -1.44 -12.81
C VAL A 310 -14.95 -0.02 -13.33
N TYR A 311 -14.35 0.28 -14.47
CA TYR A 311 -14.49 1.55 -15.17
C TYR A 311 -15.05 1.28 -16.56
N GLY A 312 -15.99 2.07 -17.05
CA GLY A 312 -16.45 1.90 -18.43
C GLY A 312 -17.74 2.61 -18.77
N PRO A 313 -18.18 2.50 -20.02
CA PRO A 313 -19.38 3.17 -20.47
C PRO A 313 -20.63 2.42 -20.01
N THR A 314 -21.75 3.13 -19.91
CA THR A 314 -23.05 2.48 -19.68
C THR A 314 -23.58 1.76 -20.92
N ARG A 315 -22.96 1.99 -22.08
CA ARG A 315 -23.27 1.34 -23.36
C ARG A 315 -22.01 1.13 -24.18
N VAL A 316 -21.86 -0.04 -24.76
CA VAL A 316 -20.83 -0.30 -25.77
C VAL A 316 -21.37 0.14 -27.14
N ALA A 317 -20.56 0.86 -27.92
CA ALA A 317 -20.94 1.22 -29.28
C ALA A 317 -21.09 -0.06 -30.13
N ALA A 318 -22.20 -0.19 -30.86
CA ALA A 318 -22.33 -1.29 -31.81
C ALA A 318 -21.29 -1.12 -32.93
N GLY A 319 -20.28 -1.99 -32.94
CA GLY A 319 -19.25 -2.07 -33.98
C GLY A 319 -19.79 -2.49 -35.35
#